data_AF-A0A2A7AV39-F1
#
_entry.id   AF-A0A2A7AV39-F1
#
_cell.length_a   1.000
_cell.length_b   1.000
_cell.length_c   1.000
_cell.angle_alpha   90.00
_cell.angle_beta   90.00
_cell.angle_gamma   90.00
#
_symmetry.space_group_name_H-M   'P 1'
#
loop_
_entity.id
_entity.type
_entity.pdbx_description
1 polymer ?
#
loop_
_entity_poly.entity_id
_entity_poly.type
_entity_poly.pdbx_seq_one_letter_code
_entity_poly.pdbx_strand_id
1 'polypeptide(L)'
;MLIIFSVNDQKITHDLKGQLVAGSVDIVQAAFKFDSSWDELDKIVVFTSSACPKPVPVQFADEAFYIPKDVLKPGKLYVSVVGFGLDGRKKTTQKWDIMQAITVQKCGDGGDCDLLRYLAQGQVADGKVAKDEEVKDMLDTVFGKSEAPKPDPGGSDSNDKNVSEDDIATDKDVADMLNKVFG
;
A
#
# COMPACT_ATOMS: atom_id res chain seq x y z
N MET A 1 4.06 -11.87 -9.04
CA MET A 1 2.71 -12.38 -9.34
C MET A 1 2.76 -13.12 -10.66
N LEU A 2 2.19 -14.34 -10.72
CA LEU A 2 2.15 -15.14 -11.93
C LEU A 2 0.72 -15.19 -12.47
N ILE A 3 0.56 -15.00 -13.78
CA ILE A 3 -0.69 -15.19 -14.51
C ILE A 3 -0.51 -16.37 -15.44
N ILE A 4 -1.40 -17.35 -15.34
CA ILE A 4 -1.38 -18.53 -16.20
C ILE A 4 -2.45 -18.34 -17.27
N PHE A 5 -2.01 -18.24 -18.52
CA PHE A 5 -2.86 -18.22 -19.69
C PHE A 5 -3.05 -19.65 -20.20
N SER A 6 -4.30 -20.06 -20.39
CA SER A 6 -4.65 -21.33 -21.03
C SER A 6 -5.12 -21.05 -22.45
N VAL A 7 -4.47 -21.68 -23.42
CA VAL A 7 -4.77 -21.54 -24.86
C VAL A 7 -5.31 -22.89 -25.35
N ASN A 8 -6.63 -22.97 -25.48
CA ASN A 8 -7.33 -24.15 -25.96
C ASN A 8 -7.93 -23.81 -27.32
N ASP A 9 -7.45 -24.51 -28.35
CA ASP A 9 -7.65 -24.17 -29.76
C ASP A 9 -7.39 -22.67 -30.02
N GLN A 10 -8.31 -21.90 -30.59
CA GLN A 10 -8.09 -20.48 -30.84
C GLN A 10 -8.57 -19.56 -29.70
N LYS A 11 -8.91 -20.13 -28.55
CA LYS A 11 -9.40 -19.38 -27.38
C LYS A 11 -8.32 -19.29 -26.30
N ILE A 12 -8.11 -18.10 -25.79
CA ILE A 12 -7.24 -17.85 -24.63
C ILE A 12 -8.10 -17.52 -23.40
N THR A 13 -7.70 -17.99 -22.23
CA THR A 13 -8.28 -17.62 -20.93
C THR A 13 -7.13 -17.42 -19.94
N HIS A 14 -7.40 -16.82 -18.78
CA HIS A 14 -6.39 -16.63 -17.74
C HIS A 14 -6.97 -16.86 -16.34
N ASP A 15 -6.11 -17.13 -15.36
CA ASP A 15 -6.48 -17.41 -13.97
C ASP A 15 -6.50 -16.17 -13.05
N LEU A 16 -6.13 -14.99 -13.57
CA LEU A 16 -6.08 -13.75 -12.78
C LEU A 16 -7.44 -13.43 -12.12
N LYS A 17 -7.48 -13.43 -10.78
CA LYS A 17 -8.65 -13.10 -9.95
C LYS A 17 -8.61 -11.66 -9.41
N GLY A 18 -8.25 -10.70 -10.26
CA GLY A 18 -8.08 -9.31 -9.85
C GLY A 18 -7.72 -8.39 -11.00
N GLN A 19 -7.22 -7.20 -10.66
CA GLN A 19 -6.76 -6.22 -11.63
C GLN A 19 -5.23 -6.09 -11.56
N LEU A 20 -4.62 -5.67 -12.68
CA LEU A 20 -3.21 -5.33 -12.70
C LEU A 20 -3.03 -3.87 -12.31
N VAL A 21 -1.88 -3.54 -11.72
CA VAL A 21 -1.50 -2.15 -11.47
C VAL A 21 -0.47 -1.73 -12.50
N ALA A 22 -0.68 -0.58 -13.12
CA ALA A 22 0.24 0.00 -14.10
C ALA A 22 1.62 0.17 -13.47
N GLY A 23 2.67 -0.08 -14.25
CA GLY A 23 4.05 0.02 -13.77
C GLY A 23 4.51 -1.13 -12.87
N SER A 24 3.74 -2.23 -12.74
CA SER A 24 4.18 -3.48 -12.09
C SER A 24 5.24 -4.26 -12.90
N VAL A 25 6.24 -3.54 -13.40
CA VAL A 25 7.37 -4.04 -14.18
C VAL A 25 8.20 -4.97 -13.31
N ASP A 26 8.70 -6.06 -13.88
CA ASP A 26 9.52 -7.09 -13.20
C ASP A 26 8.83 -7.78 -12.01
N ILE A 27 7.52 -7.57 -11.84
CA ILE A 27 6.70 -8.18 -10.78
C ILE A 27 5.68 -9.14 -11.39
N VAL A 28 5.08 -8.77 -12.53
CA VAL A 28 4.05 -9.57 -13.19
C VAL A 28 4.68 -10.47 -14.26
N GLN A 29 4.51 -11.77 -14.09
CA GLN A 29 4.94 -12.79 -15.03
C GLN A 29 3.73 -13.44 -15.70
N ALA A 30 3.93 -13.90 -16.94
CA ALA A 30 2.97 -14.68 -17.70
C ALA A 30 3.56 -16.07 -17.98
N ALA A 31 2.77 -17.11 -17.77
CA ALA A 31 3.02 -18.47 -18.23
C ALA A 31 1.89 -18.89 -19.15
N PHE A 32 2.16 -19.80 -20.08
CA PHE A 32 1.17 -20.27 -21.05
C PHE A 32 1.08 -21.79 -21.02
N LYS A 33 -0.16 -22.30 -21.06
CA LYS A 33 -0.49 -23.71 -21.22
C LYS A 33 -1.24 -23.86 -22.54
N PHE A 34 -0.67 -24.61 -23.46
CA PHE A 34 -1.27 -24.89 -24.76
C PHE A 34 -1.89 -26.28 -24.77
N ASP A 35 -3.02 -26.43 -25.44
CA ASP A 35 -3.50 -27.75 -25.82
C ASP A 35 -2.71 -28.32 -27.02
N SER A 36 -2.95 -29.59 -27.33
CA SER A 36 -2.24 -30.30 -28.39
C SER A 36 -2.48 -29.72 -29.79
N SER A 37 -3.45 -28.83 -29.96
CA SER A 37 -3.73 -28.19 -31.25
C SER A 37 -2.67 -27.13 -31.64
N TRP A 38 -1.74 -26.82 -30.74
CA TRP A 38 -0.60 -25.92 -30.94
C TRP A 38 0.76 -26.64 -30.95
N ASP A 39 0.75 -27.97 -30.88
CA ASP A 39 1.97 -28.77 -30.99
C ASP A 39 2.65 -28.51 -32.33
N GLU A 40 3.98 -28.61 -32.36
CA GLU A 40 4.82 -28.37 -33.55
C GLU A 40 4.77 -26.94 -34.13
N LEU A 41 4.07 -26.01 -33.47
CA LEU A 41 4.08 -24.59 -33.84
C LEU A 41 5.13 -23.82 -33.04
N ASP A 42 5.86 -22.96 -33.74
CA ASP A 42 6.64 -21.87 -33.14
C ASP A 42 5.68 -20.76 -32.71
N LYS A 43 5.68 -20.44 -31.41
CA LYS A 43 4.65 -19.60 -30.79
C LYS A 43 5.21 -18.22 -30.46
N ILE A 44 4.45 -17.20 -30.83
CA ILE A 44 4.70 -15.80 -30.47
C ILE A 44 3.49 -15.29 -29.70
N VAL A 45 3.73 -14.84 -28.47
CA VAL A 45 2.75 -14.16 -27.65
C VAL A 45 2.79 -12.68 -27.99
N VAL A 46 1.64 -12.08 -28.26
CA VAL A 46 1.51 -10.68 -28.61
C VAL A 46 0.71 -9.97 -27.54
N PHE A 47 1.34 -9.01 -26.87
CA PHE A 47 0.69 -8.15 -25.90
C PHE A 47 0.30 -6.83 -26.56
N THR A 48 -0.92 -6.36 -26.30
CA THR A 48 -1.40 -5.07 -26.80
C THR A 48 -2.07 -4.32 -25.66
N SER A 49 -1.73 -3.05 -25.48
CA SER A 49 -2.40 -2.18 -24.51
C SER A 49 -3.39 -1.28 -25.22
N SER A 50 -4.57 -1.04 -24.65
CA SER A 50 -5.50 -0.02 -25.19
C SER A 50 -4.89 1.38 -25.16
N ALA A 51 -3.95 1.65 -24.25
CA ALA A 51 -3.26 2.93 -24.15
C ALA A 51 -2.09 3.08 -25.13
N CYS A 52 -1.67 1.99 -25.79
CA CYS A 52 -0.58 2.00 -26.76
C CYS A 52 -0.88 1.05 -27.93
N PRO A 53 -1.18 1.58 -29.13
CA PRO A 53 -1.62 0.75 -30.25
C PRO A 53 -0.52 -0.14 -30.83
N LYS A 54 0.75 0.07 -30.46
CA LYS A 54 1.88 -0.74 -30.91
C LYS A 54 1.90 -2.07 -30.14
N PRO A 55 1.66 -3.22 -30.80
CA PRO A 55 1.75 -4.51 -30.14
C PRO A 55 3.21 -4.88 -29.82
N VAL A 56 3.41 -5.63 -28.75
CA VAL A 56 4.71 -6.13 -28.31
C VAL A 56 4.73 -7.66 -28.45
N PRO A 57 5.38 -8.20 -29.50
CA PRO A 57 5.56 -9.64 -29.65
C PRO A 57 6.69 -10.15 -28.75
N VAL A 58 6.50 -11.34 -28.18
CA VAL A 58 7.45 -12.07 -27.35
C VAL A 58 7.47 -13.51 -27.85
N GLN A 59 8.66 -14.03 -28.19
CA GLN A 59 8.81 -15.43 -28.55
C GLN A 59 8.60 -16.29 -27.30
N PHE A 60 7.74 -17.31 -27.42
CA PHE A 60 7.48 -18.23 -26.32
C PHE A 60 8.58 -19.29 -26.23
N ALA A 61 9.00 -19.63 -25.01
CA ALA A 61 10.12 -20.54 -24.75
C ALA A 61 9.83 -21.52 -23.59
N ASP A 62 8.56 -21.97 -23.45
CA ASP A 62 8.09 -22.92 -22.42
C ASP A 62 8.30 -22.51 -20.94
N GLU A 63 8.86 -21.34 -20.70
CA GLU A 63 9.08 -20.77 -19.37
C GLU A 63 8.18 -19.54 -19.12
N ALA A 64 7.96 -19.24 -17.83
CA ALA A 64 7.32 -18.00 -17.44
C ALA A 64 8.24 -16.82 -17.71
N PHE A 65 7.69 -15.70 -18.19
CA PHE A 65 8.45 -14.51 -18.49
C PHE A 65 7.72 -13.24 -18.03
N TYR A 66 8.47 -12.17 -17.81
CA TYR A 66 7.91 -10.89 -17.40
C TYR A 66 7.07 -10.25 -18.50
N ILE A 67 5.88 -9.75 -18.14
CA ILE A 67 5.03 -9.01 -19.08
C ILE A 67 5.76 -7.71 -19.47
N PRO A 68 5.86 -7.36 -20.76
CA PRO A 68 6.58 -6.18 -21.19
C PRO A 68 6.06 -4.89 -20.53
N LYS A 69 6.97 -4.06 -20.02
CA LYS A 69 6.63 -2.79 -19.37
C LYS A 69 5.78 -1.86 -20.25
N ASP A 70 5.98 -1.90 -21.56
CA ASP A 70 5.31 -1.02 -22.51
C ASP A 70 3.80 -1.24 -22.58
N VAL A 71 3.32 -2.43 -22.19
CA VAL A 71 1.90 -2.79 -22.18
C VAL A 71 1.25 -2.69 -20.80
N LEU A 72 2.04 -2.56 -19.73
CA LEU A 72 1.57 -2.38 -18.34
C LEU A 72 1.20 -0.92 -18.05
N LYS A 73 0.34 -0.37 -18.91
CA LYS A 73 -0.17 1.02 -18.82
C LYS A 73 -1.65 1.00 -18.43
N PRO A 74 -2.15 2.06 -17.78
CA PRO A 74 -3.56 2.14 -17.39
C PRO A 74 -4.49 1.93 -18.59
N GLY A 75 -5.46 1.03 -18.47
CA GLY A 75 -6.36 0.65 -19.56
C GLY A 75 -6.65 -0.85 -19.62
N LYS A 76 -6.75 -1.39 -20.83
CA LYS A 76 -6.97 -2.82 -21.09
C LYS A 76 -5.70 -3.43 -21.68
N LEU A 77 -5.27 -4.55 -21.11
CA LEU A 77 -4.24 -5.42 -21.64
C LEU A 77 -4.92 -6.57 -22.40
N TYR A 78 -4.58 -6.70 -23.67
CA TYR A 78 -4.99 -7.79 -24.55
C TYR A 78 -3.80 -8.69 -24.80
N VAL A 79 -4.05 -10.01 -24.81
CA VAL A 79 -3.05 -11.03 -25.07
C VAL A 79 -3.56 -11.91 -26.20
N SER A 80 -2.75 -12.12 -27.22
CA SER A 80 -3.01 -13.09 -28.28
C SER A 80 -1.78 -13.95 -28.54
N VAL A 81 -1.98 -15.09 -29.19
CA VAL A 81 -0.87 -15.96 -29.61
C VAL A 81 -0.96 -16.23 -31.09
N VAL A 82 0.17 -16.21 -31.76
CA VAL A 82 0.35 -16.60 -33.16
C VAL A 82 1.31 -17.77 -33.23
N GLY A 83 0.90 -18.84 -33.90
CA GLY A 83 1.67 -20.05 -34.10
C GLY A 83 2.04 -20.21 -35.57
N PHE A 84 3.30 -20.58 -35.84
CA PHE A 84 3.82 -20.83 -37.17
C PHE A 84 4.34 -22.28 -37.25
N GLY A 85 3.82 -23.06 -38.18
CA GLY A 85 4.30 -24.41 -38.48
C GLY A 85 5.35 -24.39 -39.58
N LEU A 86 6.25 -25.36 -39.57
CA LEU A 86 7.30 -25.53 -40.58
C LEU A 86 6.75 -25.76 -42.01
N ASP A 87 5.50 -26.21 -42.11
CA ASP A 87 4.80 -26.43 -43.37
C ASP A 87 4.02 -25.20 -43.86
N GLY A 88 4.25 -24.04 -43.26
CA GLY A 88 3.58 -22.78 -43.60
C GLY A 88 2.20 -22.63 -42.96
N ARG A 89 1.76 -23.56 -42.10
CA ARG A 89 0.55 -23.37 -41.29
C ARG A 89 0.70 -22.14 -40.40
N LYS A 90 -0.35 -21.31 -40.36
CA LYS A 90 -0.48 -20.18 -39.43
C LYS A 90 -1.73 -20.37 -38.59
N LYS A 91 -1.56 -20.37 -37.27
CA LYS A 91 -2.66 -20.38 -36.30
C LYS A 91 -2.64 -19.10 -35.48
N THR A 92 -3.79 -18.54 -35.16
CA THR A 92 -3.90 -17.36 -34.30
C THR A 92 -5.03 -17.57 -33.31
N THR A 93 -4.88 -17.04 -32.10
CA THR A 93 -6.02 -16.88 -31.19
C THR A 93 -6.98 -15.82 -31.76
N GLN A 94 -8.26 -15.92 -31.41
CA GLN A 94 -9.28 -14.97 -31.86
C GLN A 94 -9.05 -13.61 -31.22
N LYS A 95 -9.20 -12.54 -32.03
CA LYS A 95 -8.78 -11.17 -31.68
C LYS A 95 -9.76 -10.41 -30.77
N TRP A 96 -10.97 -10.93 -30.57
CA TRP A 96 -12.13 -10.12 -30.13
C TRP A 96 -12.88 -10.63 -28.91
N ASP A 97 -12.39 -11.65 -28.21
CA ASP A 97 -13.12 -12.15 -27.04
C ASP A 97 -12.95 -11.16 -25.86
N ILE A 98 -13.95 -10.30 -25.65
CA ILE A 98 -13.97 -9.22 -24.63
C ILE A 98 -13.68 -9.77 -23.22
N MET A 99 -13.96 -11.05 -22.98
CA MET A 99 -13.68 -11.76 -21.74
C MET A 99 -12.17 -11.94 -21.42
N GLN A 100 -11.29 -11.70 -22.39
CA GLN A 100 -9.83 -11.89 -22.25
C GLN A 100 -9.08 -10.63 -21.87
N ALA A 101 -9.74 -9.47 -21.88
CA ALA A 101 -9.11 -8.18 -21.63
C ALA A 101 -8.88 -7.97 -20.13
N ILE A 102 -7.61 -7.92 -19.72
CA ILE A 102 -7.24 -7.67 -18.34
C ILE A 102 -7.25 -6.17 -18.07
N THR A 103 -7.94 -5.74 -17.01
CA THR A 103 -7.92 -4.33 -16.59
C THR A 103 -6.59 -4.02 -15.89
N VAL A 104 -5.90 -3.00 -16.37
CA VAL A 104 -4.72 -2.41 -15.74
C VAL A 104 -5.13 -1.06 -15.16
N GLN A 105 -5.15 -0.94 -13.84
CA GLN A 105 -5.44 0.32 -13.15
C GLN A 105 -4.22 1.21 -13.08
N LYS A 106 -4.42 2.52 -12.96
CA LYS A 106 -3.32 3.41 -12.61
C LYS A 106 -2.79 3.07 -11.22
N CYS A 107 -1.49 3.27 -11.01
CA CYS A 107 -0.93 3.23 -9.67
C CYS A 107 -1.63 4.30 -8.80
N GLY A 108 -2.32 3.87 -7.75
CA GLY A 108 -3.12 4.73 -6.86
C GLY A 108 -4.61 4.89 -7.21
N ASP A 109 -5.11 4.27 -8.29
CA ASP A 109 -6.52 4.42 -8.74
C ASP A 109 -7.55 3.53 -8.00
N GLY A 110 -7.23 2.97 -6.82
CA GLY A 110 -8.23 2.36 -5.93
C GLY A 110 -7.67 1.25 -5.05
N GLY A 111 -8.07 1.10 -3.79
CA GLY A 111 -9.09 1.82 -3.04
C GLY A 111 -9.20 1.22 -1.64
N ASP A 112 -8.93 2.04 -0.64
CA ASP A 112 -9.69 2.25 0.61
C ASP A 112 -9.07 3.48 1.32
N CYS A 113 -8.82 4.53 0.54
CA CYS A 113 -8.26 5.76 1.06
C CYS A 113 -9.35 6.69 1.61
N ASP A 114 -10.61 6.24 1.73
CA ASP A 114 -11.61 7.00 2.48
C ASP A 114 -11.19 7.11 3.96
N LEU A 115 -10.54 6.09 4.52
CA LEU A 115 -9.84 6.19 5.82
C LEU A 115 -8.77 7.28 5.81
N LEU A 116 -7.96 7.36 4.75
CA LEU A 116 -6.97 8.42 4.60
C LEU A 116 -7.62 9.79 4.35
N ARG A 117 -8.82 9.83 3.80
CA ARG A 117 -9.62 11.05 3.66
C ARG A 117 -10.02 11.57 5.03
N TYR A 118 -10.52 10.71 5.92
CA TYR A 118 -10.82 11.07 7.31
C TYR A 118 -9.58 11.57 8.07
N LEU A 119 -8.43 10.89 7.91
CA LEU A 119 -7.14 11.32 8.46
C LEU A 119 -6.64 12.66 7.87
N ALA A 120 -6.73 12.84 6.56
CA ALA A 120 -6.26 14.05 5.87
C ALA A 120 -7.18 15.26 6.06
N GLN A 121 -8.48 15.03 6.27
CA GLN A 121 -9.47 16.07 6.56
C GLN A 121 -9.57 16.39 8.06
N GLY A 122 -8.77 15.74 8.91
CA GLY A 122 -8.82 15.90 10.37
C GLY A 122 -10.12 15.39 11.01
N GLN A 123 -10.97 14.69 10.24
CA GLN A 123 -12.19 14.08 10.73
C GLN A 123 -11.87 12.69 11.29
N VAL A 124 -11.23 12.65 12.46
CA VAL A 124 -11.40 11.47 13.31
C VAL A 124 -12.88 11.43 13.66
N ALA A 125 -13.58 10.33 13.38
CA ALA A 125 -15.01 10.25 13.64
C ALA A 125 -15.29 10.62 15.11
N ASP A 126 -15.98 11.73 15.34
CA ASP A 126 -16.29 12.29 16.68
C ASP A 126 -16.96 11.29 17.63
N GLY A 127 -17.49 10.18 17.11
CA GLY A 127 -18.05 9.08 17.90
C GLY A 127 -17.04 8.05 18.42
N LYS A 128 -15.74 8.17 18.12
CA LYS A 128 -14.67 7.29 18.64
C LYS A 128 -13.61 8.03 19.47
N VAL A 129 -13.68 9.35 19.53
CA VAL A 129 -12.85 10.17 20.42
C VAL A 129 -13.71 10.48 21.63
N ALA A 130 -13.23 10.13 22.82
CA ALA A 130 -13.91 10.52 24.05
C ALA A 130 -13.96 12.05 24.10
N LYS A 131 -15.14 12.61 24.33
CA LYS A 131 -15.29 14.06 24.56
C LYS A 131 -14.58 14.43 25.87
N ASP A 132 -14.17 15.70 25.99
CA ASP A 132 -13.49 16.19 27.19
C ASP A 132 -14.23 15.82 28.49
N GLU A 133 -15.57 15.82 28.48
CA GLU A 133 -16.38 15.42 29.64
C GLU A 133 -16.35 13.92 29.92
N GLU A 134 -16.31 13.08 28.88
CA GLU A 134 -16.15 11.63 29.05
C GLU A 134 -14.75 11.29 29.57
N VAL A 135 -13.73 12.01 29.09
CA VAL A 135 -12.36 11.91 29.61
C VAL A 135 -12.30 12.38 31.05
N LYS A 136 -12.97 13.49 31.39
CA LYS A 136 -13.02 14.02 32.74
C LYS A 136 -13.74 13.08 33.70
N ASP A 137 -14.87 12.51 33.31
CA ASP A 137 -15.57 11.50 34.12
C ASP A 137 -14.73 10.22 34.30
N MET A 138 -13.99 9.79 33.26
CA MET A 138 -13.03 8.69 33.40
C MET A 138 -11.89 9.05 34.35
N LEU A 139 -11.32 10.26 34.25
CA LEU A 139 -10.28 10.74 35.15
C LEU A 139 -10.80 10.84 36.59
N ASP A 140 -11.99 11.37 36.80
CA ASP A 140 -12.66 11.46 38.10
C ASP A 140 -12.99 10.06 38.66
N THR A 141 -13.24 9.08 37.81
CA THR A 141 -13.47 7.69 38.22
C THR A 141 -12.17 6.98 38.62
N VAL A 142 -11.06 7.25 37.90
CA VAL A 142 -9.76 6.60 38.14
C VAL A 142 -8.97 7.27 39.26
N PHE A 143 -8.97 8.60 39.29
CA PHE A 143 -8.20 9.41 40.24
C PHE A 143 -9.05 10.04 41.36
N GLY A 144 -10.38 9.92 41.28
CA GLY A 144 -11.31 10.58 42.18
C GLY A 144 -11.70 11.97 41.69
N LYS A 145 -12.97 12.35 41.90
CA LYS A 145 -13.45 13.71 41.63
C LYS A 145 -12.64 14.69 42.46
N SER A 146 -12.07 15.73 41.85
CA SER A 146 -11.54 16.86 42.63
C SER A 146 -12.72 17.57 43.29
N GLU A 147 -13.13 17.11 44.47
CA GLU A 147 -13.88 17.96 45.37
C GLU A 147 -13.02 19.22 45.57
N ALA A 148 -13.62 20.41 45.41
CA ALA A 148 -13.03 21.62 45.99
C ALA A 148 -12.59 21.23 47.41
N PRO A 149 -11.33 21.48 47.78
CA PRO A 149 -10.70 20.80 48.90
C PRO A 149 -11.65 20.84 50.10
N LYS A 150 -12.22 19.67 50.47
CA LYS A 150 -12.74 19.55 51.82
C LYS A 150 -11.56 19.90 52.71
N PRO A 151 -11.72 20.78 53.72
CA PRO A 151 -10.65 21.00 54.68
C PRO A 151 -10.42 19.66 55.36
N ASP A 152 -9.36 18.98 54.95
CA ASP A 152 -8.97 17.70 55.49
C ASP A 152 -8.61 17.96 56.96
N PRO A 153 -9.23 17.27 57.94
CA PRO A 153 -8.79 17.33 59.32
C PRO A 153 -7.45 16.61 59.44
N GLY A 154 -6.38 17.27 59.00
CA GLY A 154 -5.00 16.75 59.10
C GLY A 154 -4.14 16.86 57.86
N GLY A 155 -4.40 17.78 56.93
CA GLY A 155 -3.59 17.87 55.71
C GLY A 155 -3.68 19.21 54.98
N SER A 156 -3.67 20.33 55.71
CA SER A 156 -3.60 21.66 55.11
C SER A 156 -2.37 22.36 55.66
N ASP A 157 -1.42 22.69 54.78
CA ASP A 157 -1.09 24.08 54.48
C ASP A 157 0.20 24.14 53.63
N SER A 158 0.14 24.87 52.52
CA SER A 158 1.24 25.74 52.08
C SER A 158 2.64 25.13 51.96
N ASN A 159 3.00 24.65 50.77
CA ASN A 159 4.41 24.72 50.34
C ASN A 159 4.54 25.93 49.38
N ASP A 160 4.37 27.18 49.81
CA ASP A 160 5.41 27.93 50.54
C ASP A 160 6.30 27.03 51.40
N LYS A 161 7.21 26.33 50.73
CA LYS A 161 8.50 26.13 51.37
C LYS A 161 9.03 27.53 51.51
N ASN A 162 8.87 28.11 52.70
CA ASN A 162 9.76 29.17 53.15
C ASN A 162 11.15 28.54 53.08
N VAL A 163 11.80 28.66 51.92
CA VAL A 163 13.17 28.24 51.75
C VAL A 163 13.93 29.12 52.73
N SER A 164 14.43 28.53 53.81
CA SER A 164 15.21 29.31 54.76
C SER A 164 16.39 29.91 54.00
N GLU A 165 16.81 31.13 54.33
CA GLU A 165 18.00 31.72 53.68
C GLU A 165 19.23 30.79 53.85
N ASP A 166 19.21 29.89 54.83
CA ASP A 166 20.23 28.86 55.05
C ASP A 166 20.19 27.69 54.03
N ASP A 167 19.07 27.50 53.33
CA ASP A 167 18.89 26.50 52.26
C ASP A 167 19.14 27.09 50.85
N ILE A 168 19.45 28.39 50.76
CA ILE A 168 19.80 29.09 49.53
C ILE A 168 21.32 29.34 49.53
N ALA A 169 22.03 28.81 48.53
CA ALA A 169 23.46 29.07 48.40
C ALA A 169 23.69 30.59 48.27
N THR A 170 24.56 31.16 49.10
CA THR A 170 24.89 32.59 48.99
C THR A 170 25.71 32.85 47.74
N ASP A 171 25.69 34.09 47.23
CA ASP A 171 26.49 34.49 46.06
C ASP A 171 27.98 34.15 46.23
N LYS A 172 28.46 34.11 47.48
CA LYS A 172 29.82 33.69 47.82
C LYS A 172 30.03 32.18 47.62
N ASP A 173 29.08 31.33 48.02
CA ASP A 173 29.15 29.89 47.80
C ASP A 173 29.16 29.56 46.31
N VAL A 174 28.34 30.28 45.53
CA VAL A 174 28.27 30.12 44.07
C VAL A 174 29.57 30.60 43.40
N ALA A 175 30.15 31.72 43.85
CA ALA A 175 31.43 32.23 43.33
C ALA A 175 32.61 31.31 43.67
N ASP A 176 32.67 30.76 44.89
CA ASP A 176 33.71 29.82 45.31
C ASP A 176 33.58 28.48 44.57
N MET A 177 32.35 28.01 44.26
CA MET A 177 32.14 26.86 43.37
C MET A 177 32.59 27.14 41.93
N LEU A 178 32.30 28.31 41.38
CA LEU A 178 32.69 28.69 40.02
C LEU A 178 34.20 28.81 39.86
N ASN A 179 34.91 29.45 40.80
CA ASN A 179 36.37 29.52 40.80
C ASN A 179 37.02 28.13 40.98
N LYS A 180 36.42 27.24 41.78
CA LYS A 180 36.91 25.86 41.91
C LYS A 180 36.80 25.04 40.62
N VAL A 181 35.82 25.34 39.76
CA VAL A 181 35.59 24.64 38.49
C VAL A 181 36.37 25.28 37.34
N PHE A 182 36.53 26.61 37.33
CA PHE A 182 37.07 27.36 36.19
C PHE A 182 38.38 28.11 36.44
N GLY A 183 38.87 28.17 37.68
CA GLY A 183 40.15 28.77 38.06
C GLY A 183 40.01 30.18 38.63
#